data_AF-A0A165R595-F1
#
_entry.id   AF-A0A165R595-F1
#
_cell.length_a   1.000
_cell.length_b   1.000
_cell.length_c   1.000
_cell.angle_alpha   90.00
_cell.angle_beta   90.00
_cell.angle_gamma   90.00
#
_symmetry.space_group_name_H-M   'P 1'
#
loop_
_entity.id
_entity.type
_entity.pdbx_description
1 polymer ?
#
loop_
_entity_poly.entity_id
_entity_poly.type
_entity_poly.pdbx_seq_one_letter_code
_entity_poly.pdbx_strand_id
1 'polypeptide(L)'
;ACESKITFIDGVKGILRYRGYDIDHLIEMRCSFLEVVYLLFYGVLPSKSQSQNFLKEIAEESFMPQQVVDVIKSFPRDSHPMAMIIACFASLSAYYHNLQVIDDHFKCAIISVAKISVIAATIYQHISNQEFVQANQELDYIYNFVNMIFPDINDILKQKIAHALDTIFTLHADHEQNASAATVRMSGSSGPNLFACLAAGSATLWGP
;
A
#
# COMPACT_ATOMS: atom_id res chain seq x y z
N ALA A 1 -2.74 24.48 3.80
CA ALA A 1 -3.60 23.91 2.72
C ALA A 1 -4.80 23.13 3.27
N CYS A 2 -4.78 22.62 4.51
CA CYS A 2 -5.92 21.95 5.14
C CYS A 2 -5.76 21.82 6.66
N GLU A 3 -6.83 21.42 7.34
CA GLU A 3 -6.78 20.84 8.67
C GLU A 3 -6.62 19.31 8.55
N SER A 4 -5.82 18.68 9.39
CA SER A 4 -5.61 17.22 9.41
C SER A 4 -5.53 16.70 10.84
N LYS A 5 -6.07 15.49 11.06
CA LYS A 5 -6.00 14.73 12.31
C LYS A 5 -5.26 13.40 12.13
N ILE A 6 -4.54 13.23 11.02
CA ILE A 6 -3.91 11.96 10.62
C ILE A 6 -2.53 11.85 11.25
N THR A 7 -1.63 12.77 10.90
CA THR A 7 -0.22 12.74 11.29
C THR A 7 0.21 14.10 11.79
N PHE A 8 1.09 14.11 12.79
CA PHE A 8 1.75 15.30 13.29
C PHE A 8 3.27 15.11 13.23
N ILE A 9 3.96 16.15 12.77
CA ILE A 9 5.43 16.17 12.68
C ILE A 9 5.97 17.45 13.33
N ASP A 10 6.94 17.30 14.22
CA ASP A 10 7.83 18.37 14.67
C ASP A 10 9.25 18.00 14.26
N GLY A 11 9.68 18.51 13.09
CA GLY A 11 10.98 18.19 12.52
C GLY A 11 12.17 18.72 13.34
N VAL A 12 11.98 19.75 14.17
CA VAL A 12 13.04 20.30 15.03
C VAL A 12 13.29 19.37 16.21
N LYS A 13 12.23 18.77 16.76
CA LYS A 13 12.31 17.81 17.86
C LYS A 13 12.41 16.36 17.42
N GLY A 14 12.31 16.08 16.11
CA GLY A 14 12.31 14.73 15.57
C GLY A 14 11.07 13.92 15.98
N ILE A 15 9.91 14.57 16.18
CA ILE A 15 8.69 13.90 16.62
C ILE A 15 7.84 13.57 15.39
N LEU A 16 7.44 12.31 15.25
CA LEU A 16 6.46 11.82 14.28
C LEU A 16 5.36 11.06 15.02
N ARG A 17 4.10 11.47 14.81
CA ARG A 17 2.94 10.86 15.46
C ARG A 17 1.88 10.47 14.45
N TYR A 18 1.39 9.24 14.54
CA TYR A 18 0.18 8.78 13.84
C TYR A 18 -0.99 8.78 14.80
N ARG A 19 -2.03 9.56 14.48
CA ARG A 19 -3.24 9.72 15.31
C ARG A 19 -2.96 10.01 16.79
N GLY A 20 -1.86 10.71 17.06
CA GLY A 20 -1.41 11.07 18.41
C GLY A 20 -0.46 10.07 19.08
N TYR A 21 -0.26 8.88 18.52
CA TYR A 21 0.72 7.91 19.00
C TYR A 21 2.11 8.22 18.43
N ASP A 22 3.12 8.29 19.29
CA ASP A 22 4.52 8.40 18.86
C ASP A 22 4.91 7.14 18.06
N ILE A 23 5.64 7.32 16.96
CA ILE A 23 5.97 6.19 16.07
C ILE A 23 6.84 5.13 16.76
N ASP A 24 7.77 5.55 17.62
CA ASP A 24 8.60 4.64 18.41
C ASP A 24 7.74 3.74 19.31
N HIS A 25 6.67 4.30 19.88
CA HIS A 25 5.75 3.54 20.71
C HIS A 25 4.98 2.47 19.92
N LEU A 26 4.57 2.77 18.68
CA LEU A 26 3.91 1.78 17.81
C LEU A 26 4.86 0.62 17.47
N ILE A 27 6.14 0.90 17.26
CA ILE A 27 7.17 -0.11 17.00
C ILE A 27 7.45 -0.94 18.25
N GLU A 28 7.60 -0.31 19.42
CA GLU A 28 7.82 -0.99 20.71
C GLU A 28 6.68 -1.94 21.08
N MET A 29 5.43 -1.54 20.82
CA MET A 29 4.25 -2.38 21.00
C MET A 29 4.17 -3.54 20.00
N ARG A 30 5.05 -3.58 18.99
CA ARG A 30 5.02 -4.51 17.87
C ARG A 30 3.68 -4.48 17.13
N CYS A 31 3.11 -3.29 16.95
CA CYS A 31 1.98 -3.12 16.07
C CYS A 31 2.38 -3.48 14.65
N SER A 32 1.63 -4.38 14.03
CA SER A 32 1.84 -4.74 12.64
C SER A 32 1.52 -3.56 11.71
N PHE A 33 2.11 -3.56 10.52
CA PHE A 33 1.82 -2.54 9.51
C PHE A 33 0.31 -2.40 9.23
N LEU A 34 -0.45 -3.50 9.16
CA LEU A 34 -1.90 -3.42 8.95
C LEU A 34 -2.66 -2.79 10.11
N GLU A 35 -2.21 -2.98 11.36
CA GLU A 35 -2.82 -2.30 12.51
C GLU A 35 -2.53 -0.80 12.46
N VAL A 36 -1.37 -0.39 11.95
CA VAL A 36 -1.03 1.01 11.70
C VAL A 36 -1.87 1.58 10.55
N VAL A 37 -2.09 0.84 9.47
CA VAL A 37 -3.02 1.25 8.40
C VAL A 37 -4.43 1.41 8.95
N TYR A 38 -4.90 0.47 9.78
CA TYR A 38 -6.19 0.58 10.46
C TYR A 38 -6.26 1.84 11.32
N LEU A 39 -5.23 2.11 12.14
CA LEU A 39 -5.13 3.33 12.93
C LEU A 39 -5.24 4.58 12.04
N LEU A 40 -4.50 4.62 10.93
CA LEU A 40 -4.50 5.75 10.01
C LEU A 40 -5.87 5.95 9.37
N PHE A 41 -6.59 4.88 9.02
CA PHE A 41 -7.91 4.98 8.41
C PHE A 41 -9.02 5.33 9.41
N TYR A 42 -9.08 4.63 10.54
CA TYR A 42 -10.19 4.73 11.50
C TYR A 42 -9.92 5.66 12.67
N GLY A 43 -8.68 6.09 12.88
CA GLY A 43 -8.29 7.01 13.96
C GLY A 43 -8.05 6.34 15.32
N VAL A 44 -8.26 5.03 15.42
CA VAL A 44 -8.09 4.24 16.66
C VAL A 44 -7.39 2.92 16.36
N LEU A 45 -6.60 2.41 17.32
CA LEU A 45 -6.00 1.09 17.19
C LEU A 45 -7.09 0.00 17.21
N PRO A 46 -6.97 -1.04 16.38
CA PRO A 46 -7.96 -2.11 16.35
C PRO A 46 -7.87 -3.00 17.59
N SER A 47 -9.01 -3.53 18.04
CA SER A 47 -9.04 -4.73 18.88
C SER A 47 -8.57 -5.96 18.10
N LYS A 48 -8.24 -7.06 18.80
CA LYS A 48 -7.83 -8.32 18.14
C LYS A 48 -8.82 -8.81 17.08
N SER A 49 -10.13 -8.72 17.36
CA SER A 49 -11.16 -9.13 16.40
C SER A 49 -11.24 -8.19 15.20
N GLN A 50 -11.08 -6.88 15.41
CA GLN A 50 -11.06 -5.90 14.31
C GLN A 50 -9.82 -6.09 13.43
N SER A 51 -8.65 -6.33 14.03
CA SER A 51 -7.40 -6.62 13.33
C SER A 51 -7.53 -7.86 12.44
N GLN A 52 -8.08 -8.96 12.98
CA GLN A 52 -8.33 -10.18 12.20
C GLN A 52 -9.34 -9.97 11.05
N ASN A 53 -10.39 -9.21 11.28
CA ASN A 53 -11.37 -8.92 10.23
C ASN A 53 -10.77 -8.03 9.13
N PHE A 54 -9.97 -7.04 9.51
CA PHE A 54 -9.30 -6.15 8.57
C PHE A 54 -8.27 -6.89 7.72
N LEU A 55 -7.49 -7.80 8.32
CA LEU A 55 -6.58 -8.68 7.58
C LEU A 55 -7.34 -9.51 6.52
N LYS A 56 -8.48 -10.11 6.89
CA LYS A 56 -9.31 -10.88 5.95
C LYS A 56 -9.83 -10.01 4.81
N GLU A 57 -10.33 -8.82 5.13
CA GLU A 57 -10.84 -7.90 4.11
C GLU A 57 -9.75 -7.48 3.11
N ILE A 58 -8.53 -7.22 3.59
CA ILE A 58 -7.38 -6.94 2.74
C ILE A 58 -6.99 -8.18 1.90
N ALA A 59 -7.02 -9.37 2.50
CA ALA A 59 -6.68 -10.62 1.79
C ALA A 59 -7.69 -10.95 0.68
N GLU A 60 -8.99 -10.74 0.90
CA GLU A 60 -10.03 -10.91 -0.11
C GLU A 60 -9.80 -10.01 -1.32
N GLU A 61 -9.29 -8.80 -1.09
CA GLU A 61 -8.95 -7.83 -2.15
C GLU A 61 -7.55 -8.03 -2.76
N SER A 62 -6.83 -9.11 -2.44
CA SER A 62 -5.50 -9.36 -3.00
C SER A 62 -5.52 -9.94 -4.43
N PHE A 63 -6.67 -10.44 -4.91
CA PHE A 63 -6.76 -10.95 -6.29
C PHE A 63 -6.53 -9.84 -7.32
N MET A 64 -5.61 -10.04 -8.27
CA MET A 64 -5.25 -9.01 -9.25
C MET A 64 -6.00 -9.21 -10.57
N PRO A 65 -6.74 -8.19 -11.07
CA PRO A 65 -7.42 -8.29 -12.37
C PRO A 65 -6.43 -8.58 -13.50
N GLN A 66 -6.78 -9.49 -14.41
CA GLN A 66 -5.91 -9.87 -15.53
C GLN A 66 -5.45 -8.67 -16.38
N GLN A 67 -6.32 -7.67 -16.54
CA GLN A 67 -5.98 -6.41 -17.22
C GLN A 67 -4.74 -5.72 -16.63
N VAL A 68 -4.60 -5.71 -15.30
CA VAL A 68 -3.45 -5.08 -14.61
C VAL A 68 -2.20 -5.93 -14.82
N VAL A 69 -2.33 -7.27 -14.80
CA VAL A 69 -1.24 -8.21 -15.14
C VAL A 69 -0.71 -7.93 -16.55
N ASP A 70 -1.62 -7.74 -17.51
CA ASP A 70 -1.27 -7.52 -18.92
C ASP A 70 -0.61 -6.15 -19.12
N VAL A 71 -1.04 -5.13 -18.38
CA VAL A 71 -0.35 -3.83 -18.33
C VAL A 71 1.08 -3.99 -17.85
N ILE A 72 1.34 -4.72 -16.76
CA ILE A 72 2.71 -5.00 -16.29
C ILE A 72 3.53 -5.68 -17.39
N LYS A 73 2.97 -6.73 -18.02
CA LYS A 73 3.64 -7.49 -19.09
C LYS A 73 3.94 -6.67 -20.34
N SER A 74 3.19 -5.60 -20.59
CA SER A 74 3.37 -4.75 -21.76
C SER A 74 4.63 -3.88 -21.71
N PHE A 75 5.21 -3.67 -20.52
CA PHE A 75 6.42 -2.87 -20.36
C PHE A 75 7.69 -3.68 -20.67
N PRO A 76 8.73 -3.05 -21.24
CA PRO A 76 10.08 -3.60 -21.24
C PRO A 76 10.54 -3.99 -19.84
N ARG A 77 11.33 -5.06 -19.71
CA ARG A 77 11.78 -5.58 -18.40
C ARG A 77 12.79 -4.67 -17.69
N ASP A 78 13.44 -3.78 -18.41
CA ASP A 78 14.33 -2.74 -17.90
C ASP A 78 13.59 -1.42 -17.58
N SER A 79 12.26 -1.41 -17.67
CA SER A 79 11.45 -0.25 -17.27
C SER A 79 11.58 0.02 -15.78
N HIS A 80 11.59 1.31 -15.42
CA HIS A 80 11.60 1.71 -14.02
C HIS A 80 10.29 1.28 -13.31
N PRO A 81 10.34 0.58 -12.16
CA PRO A 81 9.16 0.06 -11.48
C PRO A 81 8.07 1.10 -11.20
N MET A 82 8.46 2.34 -10.86
CA MET A 82 7.50 3.43 -10.62
C MET A 82 6.64 3.76 -11.85
N ALA A 83 7.19 3.68 -13.08
CA ALA A 83 6.39 3.90 -14.29
C ALA A 83 5.29 2.83 -14.44
N MET A 84 5.63 1.58 -14.11
CA MET A 84 4.70 0.45 -14.14
C MET A 84 3.62 0.59 -13.05
N ILE A 85 3.98 1.03 -11.84
CA ILE A 85 3.02 1.31 -10.74
C ILE A 85 1.99 2.37 -11.18
N ILE A 86 2.46 3.48 -11.78
CA ILE A 86 1.57 4.55 -12.28
C ILE A 86 0.57 3.98 -13.31
N ALA A 87 1.06 3.17 -14.26
CA ALA A 87 0.20 2.52 -15.25
C ALA A 87 -0.78 1.52 -14.63
N CYS A 88 -0.37 0.78 -13.60
CA CYS A 88 -1.25 -0.14 -12.87
C CYS A 88 -2.38 0.62 -12.16
N PHE A 89 -2.10 1.76 -11.52
CA PHE A 89 -3.14 2.59 -10.90
C PHE A 89 -4.10 3.19 -11.93
N ALA A 90 -3.58 3.64 -13.08
CA ALA A 90 -4.44 4.09 -14.18
C ALA A 90 -5.34 2.93 -14.69
N SER A 91 -4.80 1.72 -14.79
CA SER A 91 -5.56 0.52 -15.16
C SER A 91 -6.63 0.15 -14.13
N LEU A 92 -6.32 0.24 -12.84
CA LEU A 92 -7.29 0.01 -11.76
C LEU A 92 -8.40 1.07 -11.78
N SER A 93 -8.06 2.33 -12.02
CA SER A 93 -9.03 3.42 -12.23
C SER A 93 -10.03 3.08 -13.35
N ALA A 94 -9.55 2.55 -14.48
CA ALA A 94 -10.41 2.12 -15.57
C ALA A 94 -11.25 0.88 -15.21
N TYR A 95 -10.64 -0.11 -14.55
CA TYR A 95 -11.30 -1.35 -14.15
C TYR A 95 -12.47 -1.10 -13.19
N TYR A 96 -12.28 -0.24 -12.20
CA TYR A 96 -13.30 0.08 -11.20
C TYR A 96 -14.32 1.13 -11.66
N HIS A 97 -14.12 1.81 -12.81
CA HIS A 97 -14.94 2.94 -13.27
C HIS A 97 -16.46 2.69 -13.26
N ASN A 98 -16.89 1.49 -13.65
CA ASN A 98 -18.30 1.11 -13.75
C ASN A 98 -18.76 0.19 -12.61
N LEU A 99 -17.90 -0.08 -11.63
CA LEU A 99 -18.25 -0.90 -10.47
C LEU A 99 -18.79 0.02 -9.39
N GLN A 100 -19.90 -0.39 -8.73
CA GLN A 100 -20.51 0.34 -7.59
C GLN A 100 -19.56 0.57 -6.40
N VAL A 101 -18.34 0.03 -6.47
CA VAL A 101 -17.24 0.22 -5.51
C VAL A 101 -16.79 1.69 -5.42
N ILE A 102 -16.98 2.50 -6.47
CA ILE A 102 -16.50 3.90 -6.48
C ILE A 102 -17.26 4.80 -5.50
N ASP A 103 -18.53 4.48 -5.20
CA ASP A 103 -19.34 5.26 -4.27
C ASP A 103 -18.87 5.10 -2.81
N ASP A 104 -18.06 4.07 -2.54
CA ASP A 104 -17.39 3.86 -1.26
C ASP A 104 -15.87 4.11 -1.39
N HIS A 105 -15.49 5.37 -1.16
CA HIS A 105 -14.08 5.78 -1.14
C HIS A 105 -13.24 5.00 -0.12
N PHE A 106 -13.86 4.54 0.97
CA PHE A 106 -13.18 3.79 2.01
C PHE A 106 -12.84 2.38 1.53
N LYS A 107 -13.79 1.71 0.85
CA LYS A 107 -13.53 0.42 0.19
C LYS A 107 -12.43 0.55 -0.86
N CYS A 108 -12.40 1.63 -1.64
CA CYS A 108 -11.32 1.90 -2.59
C CYS A 108 -9.94 2.02 -1.90
N ALA A 109 -9.87 2.59 -0.69
CA ALA A 109 -8.62 2.70 0.08
C ALA A 109 -8.12 1.32 0.54
N ILE A 110 -9.02 0.46 1.03
CA ILE A 110 -8.72 -0.93 1.40
C ILE A 110 -8.20 -1.71 0.18
N ILE A 111 -8.90 -1.62 -0.96
CA ILE A 111 -8.46 -2.24 -2.21
C ILE A 111 -7.08 -1.73 -2.61
N SER A 112 -6.81 -0.43 -2.47
CA SER A 112 -5.50 0.15 -2.82
C SER A 112 -4.37 -0.45 -2.00
N VAL A 113 -4.56 -0.61 -0.68
CA VAL A 113 -3.57 -1.25 0.21
C VAL A 113 -3.38 -2.72 -0.15
N ALA A 114 -4.45 -3.45 -0.47
CA ALA A 114 -4.35 -4.85 -0.88
C ALA A 114 -3.62 -5.02 -2.22
N LYS A 115 -3.95 -4.19 -3.22
CA LYS A 115 -3.44 -4.32 -4.58
C LYS A 115 -2.00 -3.84 -4.73
N ILE A 116 -1.56 -2.83 -3.98
CA ILE A 116 -0.20 -2.27 -4.16
C ILE A 116 0.90 -3.28 -3.82
N SER A 117 0.71 -4.13 -2.79
CA SER A 117 1.68 -5.17 -2.45
C SER A 117 1.79 -6.22 -3.58
N VAL A 118 0.66 -6.64 -4.14
CA VAL A 118 0.61 -7.60 -5.25
C VAL A 118 1.20 -6.98 -6.51
N ILE A 119 0.84 -5.73 -6.85
CA ILE A 119 1.41 -5.00 -7.99
C ILE A 119 2.94 -4.91 -7.87
N ALA A 120 3.45 -4.48 -6.72
CA ALA A 120 4.89 -4.35 -6.52
C ALA A 120 5.62 -5.70 -6.65
N ALA A 121 5.04 -6.77 -6.10
CA ALA A 121 5.60 -8.12 -6.23
C ALA A 121 5.58 -8.64 -7.68
N THR A 122 4.46 -8.44 -8.40
CA THR A 122 4.34 -8.84 -9.81
C THR A 122 5.28 -8.04 -10.71
N ILE A 123 5.47 -6.73 -10.44
CA ILE A 123 6.47 -5.92 -11.15
C ILE A 123 7.87 -6.49 -10.92
N TYR A 124 8.22 -6.82 -9.67
CA TYR A 124 9.52 -7.43 -9.36
C TYR A 124 9.74 -8.74 -10.12
N GLN A 125 8.74 -9.62 -10.18
CA GLN A 125 8.81 -10.86 -10.94
C GLN A 125 8.99 -10.59 -12.44
N HIS A 126 8.27 -9.61 -13.00
CA HIS A 126 8.38 -9.24 -14.41
C HIS A 126 9.78 -8.76 -14.78
N ILE A 127 10.34 -7.81 -14.03
CA ILE A 127 11.69 -7.28 -14.29
C ILE A 127 12.77 -8.34 -14.06
N SER A 128 12.52 -9.29 -13.15
CA SER A 128 13.42 -10.42 -12.85
C SER A 128 13.24 -11.62 -13.78
N ASN A 129 12.32 -11.56 -14.76
CA ASN A 129 11.97 -12.67 -15.65
C ASN A 129 11.58 -13.95 -14.89
N GLN A 130 10.79 -13.80 -13.82
CA GLN A 130 10.25 -14.89 -13.02
C GLN A 130 8.76 -15.09 -13.32
N GLU A 131 8.26 -16.29 -13.04
CA GLU A 131 6.83 -16.58 -13.12
C GLU A 131 6.04 -15.84 -12.04
N PHE A 132 4.78 -15.54 -12.33
CA PHE A 132 3.94 -14.77 -11.43
C PHE A 132 3.40 -15.65 -10.31
N VAL A 133 3.77 -15.34 -9.08
CA VAL A 133 3.28 -15.99 -7.86
C VAL A 133 2.02 -15.25 -7.40
N GLN A 134 0.92 -15.99 -7.26
CA GLN A 134 -0.35 -15.45 -6.76
C GLN A 134 -0.27 -15.13 -5.27
N ALA A 135 -1.05 -14.13 -4.84
CA ALA A 135 -1.24 -13.83 -3.43
C ALA A 135 -1.88 -15.02 -2.70
N ASN A 136 -1.35 -15.36 -1.53
CA ASN A 136 -1.95 -16.35 -0.64
C ASN A 136 -2.73 -15.62 0.47
N GLN A 137 -4.04 -15.83 0.49
CA GLN A 137 -4.98 -15.18 1.42
C GLN A 137 -4.89 -15.70 2.86
N GLU A 138 -4.21 -16.83 3.08
CA GLU A 138 -3.99 -17.43 4.40
C GLU A 138 -2.76 -16.87 5.12
N LEU A 139 -1.91 -16.12 4.41
CA LEU A 139 -0.68 -15.56 4.95
C LEU A 139 -0.88 -14.13 5.45
N ASP A 140 -0.10 -13.75 6.48
CA ASP A 140 -0.03 -12.36 6.94
C ASP A 140 0.44 -11.43 5.80
N TYR A 141 -0.05 -10.18 5.79
CA TYR A 141 0.14 -9.23 4.68
C TYR A 141 1.59 -9.08 4.21
N ILE A 142 2.51 -8.81 5.13
CA ILE A 142 3.93 -8.62 4.81
C ILE A 142 4.59 -9.95 4.42
N TYR A 143 4.23 -11.04 5.10
CA TYR A 143 4.78 -12.36 4.79
C TYR A 143 4.34 -12.83 3.38
N ASN A 144 3.08 -12.57 3.02
CA ASN A 144 2.54 -12.82 1.69
C ASN A 144 3.32 -12.02 0.62
N PHE A 145 3.59 -10.73 0.88
CA PHE A 145 4.40 -9.89 0.00
C PHE A 145 5.80 -10.48 -0.22
N VAL A 146 6.49 -10.87 0.85
CA VAL A 146 7.81 -11.52 0.78
C VAL A 146 7.74 -12.86 0.03
N ASN A 147 6.70 -13.66 0.28
CA ASN A 147 6.50 -14.94 -0.39
C ASN A 147 6.28 -14.79 -1.90
N MET A 148 5.59 -13.73 -2.34
CA MET A 148 5.44 -13.44 -3.77
C MET A 148 6.76 -12.99 -4.41
N ILE A 149 7.54 -12.13 -3.75
CA ILE A 149 8.82 -11.63 -4.31
C ILE A 149 9.90 -12.71 -4.31
N PHE A 150 9.97 -13.53 -3.26
CA PHE A 150 11.00 -14.54 -3.07
C PHE A 150 10.38 -15.90 -2.74
N PRO A 151 9.74 -16.59 -3.69
CA PRO A 151 9.09 -17.87 -3.43
C PRO A 151 10.08 -18.97 -2.98
N ASP A 152 11.30 -18.97 -3.52
CA ASP A 152 12.26 -20.07 -3.39
C ASP A 152 13.17 -19.98 -2.15
N ILE A 153 13.13 -18.88 -1.39
CA ILE A 153 13.94 -18.77 -0.16
C ILE A 153 13.27 -19.50 1.00
N ASN A 154 14.08 -19.99 1.96
CA ASN A 154 13.56 -20.70 3.12
C ASN A 154 12.74 -19.80 4.06
N ASP A 155 11.79 -20.41 4.79
CA ASP A 155 10.84 -19.69 5.66
C ASP A 155 11.52 -18.89 6.78
N ILE A 156 12.64 -19.37 7.33
CA ILE A 156 13.39 -18.63 8.37
C ILE A 156 13.88 -17.29 7.82
N LEU A 157 14.37 -17.27 6.58
CA LEU A 157 14.78 -16.04 5.93
C LEU A 157 13.59 -15.16 5.56
N LYS A 158 12.48 -15.73 5.06
CA LYS A 158 11.24 -14.99 4.78
C LYS A 158 10.74 -14.25 6.02
N GLN A 159 10.72 -14.92 7.18
CA GLN A 159 10.28 -14.33 8.45
C GLN A 159 11.17 -13.15 8.87
N LYS A 160 12.49 -13.26 8.72
CA LYS A 160 13.42 -12.16 9.03
C LYS A 160 13.20 -10.95 8.13
N ILE A 161 13.04 -11.19 6.82
CA ILE A 161 12.76 -10.12 5.85
C ILE A 161 11.40 -9.48 6.16
N ALA A 162 10.37 -10.29 6.42
CA ALA A 162 9.04 -9.80 6.73
C ALA A 162 9.03 -8.92 7.99
N HIS A 163 9.74 -9.33 9.04
CA HIS A 163 9.84 -8.51 10.26
C HIS A 163 10.51 -7.14 10.00
N ALA A 164 11.58 -7.12 9.20
CA ALA A 164 12.23 -5.86 8.83
C ALA A 164 11.32 -4.98 7.96
N LEU A 165 10.62 -5.57 6.98
CA LEU A 165 9.70 -4.85 6.10
C LEU A 165 8.48 -4.31 6.84
N ASP A 166 7.95 -5.02 7.83
CA ASP A 166 6.83 -4.54 8.65
C ASP A 166 7.19 -3.23 9.38
N THR A 167 8.42 -3.14 9.88
CA THR A 167 8.96 -1.91 10.48
C THR A 167 9.15 -0.82 9.41
N ILE A 168 9.76 -1.15 8.27
CA ILE A 168 9.99 -0.18 7.18
C ILE A 168 8.66 0.39 6.68
N PHE A 169 7.66 -0.46 6.46
CA PHE A 169 6.35 -0.03 5.95
C PHE A 169 5.63 0.84 6.98
N THR A 170 5.70 0.50 8.26
CA THR A 170 5.18 1.35 9.35
C THR A 170 5.83 2.73 9.35
N LEU A 171 7.16 2.79 9.22
CA LEU A 171 7.91 4.05 9.18
C LEU A 171 7.57 4.92 7.96
N HIS A 172 7.09 4.33 6.87
CA HIS A 172 6.74 5.03 5.62
C HIS A 172 5.23 5.14 5.41
N ALA A 173 4.41 4.76 6.40
CA ALA A 173 2.96 4.67 6.23
C ALA A 173 2.29 6.03 5.97
N ASP A 174 2.78 7.10 6.61
CA ASP A 174 2.37 8.47 6.31
C ASP A 174 3.44 9.49 6.72
N HIS A 175 3.47 10.66 6.10
CA HIS A 175 4.42 11.71 6.46
C HIS A 175 3.83 13.12 6.21
N GLU A 176 2.64 13.35 6.78
CA GLU A 176 1.92 14.62 6.76
C GLU A 176 1.62 15.13 5.33
N GLN A 177 1.89 16.40 5.01
CA GLN A 177 1.60 17.01 3.71
C GLN A 177 2.84 17.08 2.83
N ASN A 178 3.52 15.94 2.68
CA ASN A 178 4.57 15.78 1.68
C ASN A 178 4.03 15.96 0.24
N ALA A 179 4.93 16.11 -0.73
CA ALA A 179 4.55 16.46 -2.11
C ALA A 179 3.57 15.47 -2.75
N SER A 180 3.76 14.16 -2.56
CA SER A 180 2.88 13.14 -3.13
C SER A 180 1.51 13.12 -2.45
N ALA A 181 1.46 13.19 -1.11
CA ALA A 181 0.20 13.29 -0.36
C ALA A 181 -0.60 14.56 -0.72
N ALA A 182 0.09 15.70 -0.83
CA ALA A 182 -0.53 16.96 -1.27
C ALA A 182 -1.07 16.86 -2.70
N THR A 183 -0.37 16.16 -3.60
CA THR A 183 -0.81 15.94 -4.98
C THR A 183 -2.05 15.06 -5.05
N VAL A 184 -2.09 13.94 -4.30
CA VAL A 184 -3.28 13.08 -4.20
C VAL A 184 -4.49 13.90 -3.74
N ARG A 185 -4.32 14.78 -2.75
CA ARG A 185 -5.39 15.65 -2.25
C ARG A 185 -5.81 16.69 -3.29
N MET A 186 -4.84 17.29 -3.99
CA MET A 186 -5.12 18.27 -5.04
C MET A 186 -5.89 17.64 -6.20
N SER A 187 -5.44 16.50 -6.73
CA SER A 187 -6.15 15.79 -7.80
C SER A 187 -7.54 15.36 -7.33
N GLY A 188 -7.65 14.80 -6.12
CA GLY A 188 -8.91 14.34 -5.54
C GLY A 188 -9.94 15.44 -5.33
N SER A 189 -9.50 16.70 -5.13
CA SER A 189 -10.42 17.83 -4.97
C SER A 189 -11.30 18.12 -6.19
N SER A 190 -10.93 17.61 -7.37
CA SER A 190 -11.70 17.72 -8.61
C SER A 190 -12.69 16.56 -8.86
N GLY A 191 -12.78 15.60 -7.94
CA GLY A 191 -13.67 14.44 -8.01
C GLY A 191 -13.27 13.22 -8.85
N PRO A 192 -12.01 13.01 -9.31
CA PRO A 192 -11.64 11.74 -9.94
C PRO A 192 -11.61 10.62 -8.89
N ASN A 193 -11.69 9.36 -9.34
CA ASN A 193 -11.59 8.22 -8.44
C ASN A 193 -10.22 8.16 -7.73
N LEU A 194 -10.16 7.39 -6.63
CA LEU A 194 -8.96 7.29 -5.79
C LEU A 194 -7.75 6.75 -6.56
N PHE A 195 -7.90 5.73 -7.41
CA PHE A 195 -6.78 5.14 -8.15
C PHE A 195 -6.14 6.13 -9.13
N ALA A 196 -6.93 6.99 -9.78
CA ALA A 196 -6.42 8.08 -10.60
C ALA A 196 -5.60 9.09 -9.77
N CYS A 197 -6.05 9.40 -8.55
CA CYS A 197 -5.29 10.24 -7.62
C CYS A 197 -3.99 9.56 -7.17
N LEU A 198 -4.01 8.26 -6.89
CA LEU A 198 -2.82 7.49 -6.52
C LEU A 198 -1.79 7.42 -7.65
N ALA A 199 -2.24 7.39 -8.92
CA ALA A 199 -1.33 7.50 -10.06
C ALA A 199 -0.58 8.84 -10.05
N ALA A 200 -1.27 9.95 -9.80
CA ALA A 200 -0.65 11.29 -9.69
C ALA A 200 0.27 11.39 -8.46
N GLY A 201 -0.13 10.82 -7.33
CA GLY A 201 0.71 10.71 -6.13
C GLY A 201 1.99 9.91 -6.38
N SER A 202 1.88 8.78 -7.07
CA SER A 202 3.02 7.91 -7.41
C SER A 202 3.99 8.60 -8.37
N ALA A 203 3.48 9.35 -9.35
CA ALA A 203 4.31 10.16 -10.24
C ALA A 203 5.08 11.24 -9.47
N THR A 204 4.45 11.85 -8.46
CA THR A 204 5.09 12.85 -7.61
C THR A 204 6.12 12.24 -6.66
N LEU A 205 5.84 11.04 -6.13
CA LEU A 205 6.76 10.29 -5.28
C LEU A 205 8.01 9.82 -6.02
N TRP A 206 7.93 9.60 -7.34
CA TRP A 206 9.06 9.19 -8.16
C TRP A 206 10.11 10.29 -8.37
N GLY A 207 9.86 11.52 -7.91
CA GLY A 207 10.90 12.56 -7.88
C GLY A 207 12.19 12.07 -7.20
N PRO A 208 13.36 12.60 -7.61
CA PRO A 208 14.67 12.14 -7.14
C PRO A 208 14.90 12.37 -5.65
#